data_AF-A0A1V3FIR7-F1
#
_entry.id   AF-A0A1V3FIR7-F1
#
_cell.length_a   1.000
_cell.length_b   1.000
_cell.length_c   1.000
_cell.angle_alpha   90.00
_cell.angle_beta   90.00
_cell.angle_gamma   90.00
#
_symmetry.space_group_name_H-M   'P 1'
#
loop_
_entity.id
_entity.type
_entity.pdbx_description
1 polymer ?
#
loop_
_entity_poly.entity_id
_entity_poly.type
_entity_poly.pdbx_seq_one_letter_code
_entity_poly.pdbx_strand_id
1 'polypeptide(L)'
;MICVHNTCYELVENVRNGFNEEAFRARYTDILNKYDYIVGDWGYNQLRLRGFFDDHNQKATYDTKISTLSEYLFEYCNFGCAYFVLRKVKK
;
A
#
# COMPACT_ATOMS: atom_id res chain seq x y z
N MET A 1 -8.57 -9.03 -6.98
CA MET A 1 -8.30 -7.87 -7.85
C MET A 1 -9.34 -6.80 -7.55
N ILE A 2 -8.91 -5.59 -7.25
CA ILE A 2 -9.78 -4.45 -6.90
C ILE A 2 -9.52 -3.33 -7.90
N CYS A 3 -10.56 -2.75 -8.49
CA CYS A 3 -10.42 -1.61 -9.41
C CYS A 3 -11.04 -0.35 -8.81
N VAL A 4 -10.28 0.74 -8.81
CA VAL A 4 -10.66 2.06 -8.29
C VAL A 4 -10.11 3.13 -9.25
N HIS A 5 -10.95 4.11 -9.61
CA HIS A 5 -10.61 5.22 -10.52
C HIS A 5 -9.79 4.80 -11.76
N ASN A 6 -10.29 3.82 -12.52
CA ASN A 6 -9.63 3.27 -13.73
C ASN A 6 -8.30 2.55 -13.52
N THR A 7 -7.83 2.39 -12.28
CA THR A 7 -6.65 1.59 -11.95
C THR A 7 -7.09 0.30 -11.27
N CYS A 8 -6.51 -0.83 -11.68
CA CYS A 8 -6.72 -2.10 -11.02
C CYS A 8 -5.50 -2.48 -10.18
N TYR A 9 -5.77 -3.10 -9.04
CA TYR A 9 -4.82 -3.51 -8.04
C TYR A 9 -5.02 -4.98 -7.68
N GLU A 10 -3.93 -5.67 -7.41
CA GLU A 10 -3.90 -7.04 -6.93
C GLU A 10 -3.43 -7.05 -5.48
N LEU A 11 -4.12 -7.81 -4.63
CA LEU A 11 -3.70 -8.02 -3.26
C LEU A 11 -2.54 -9.01 -3.25
N VAL A 12 -1.34 -8.52 -2.99
CA VAL A 12 -0.12 -9.34 -2.96
C VAL A 12 0.22 -9.82 -1.56
N GLU A 13 -0.18 -9.07 -0.54
CA GLU A 13 0.04 -9.44 0.86
C GLU A 13 -1.11 -8.96 1.74
N ASN A 14 -1.53 -9.81 2.67
CA ASN A 14 -2.58 -9.50 3.65
C ASN A 14 -2.21 -10.09 5.00
N VAL A 15 -1.77 -9.24 5.93
CA VAL A 15 -1.35 -9.65 7.25
C VAL A 15 -2.45 -9.32 8.25
N ARG A 16 -2.80 -10.32 9.08
CA ARG A 16 -3.84 -10.22 10.12
C ARG A 16 -5.21 -9.79 9.58
N ASN A 17 -5.53 -10.17 8.34
CA ASN A 17 -6.77 -9.75 7.66
C ASN A 17 -6.96 -8.23 7.62
N GLY A 18 -5.85 -7.47 7.47
CA GLY A 18 -5.88 -6.01 7.42
C GLY A 18 -6.57 -5.45 6.16
N PHE A 19 -6.72 -6.23 5.10
CA PHE A 19 -7.39 -5.73 3.91
C PHE A 19 -8.91 -5.59 4.09
N ASN A 20 -9.41 -4.36 3.98
CA ASN A 20 -10.83 -4.04 3.91
C ASN A 20 -11.07 -3.16 2.68
N GLU A 21 -11.85 -3.65 1.72
CA GLU A 21 -12.07 -2.99 0.44
C GLU A 21 -12.81 -1.64 0.59
N GLU A 22 -13.82 -1.55 1.45
CA GLU A 22 -14.57 -0.32 1.69
C GLU A 22 -13.69 0.76 2.31
N ALA A 23 -12.91 0.39 3.34
CA ALA A 23 -11.98 1.31 4.00
C ALA A 23 -10.89 1.79 3.03
N PHE A 24 -10.36 0.88 2.20
CA PHE A 24 -9.39 1.23 1.15
C PHE A 24 -9.99 2.24 0.17
N ARG A 25 -11.17 1.96 -0.38
CA ARG A 25 -11.86 2.85 -1.33
C ARG A 25 -12.15 4.22 -0.73
N ALA A 26 -12.55 4.28 0.53
CA ALA A 26 -12.86 5.53 1.23
C ALA A 26 -11.63 6.42 1.49
N ARG A 27 -10.44 5.82 1.66
CA ARG A 27 -9.17 6.54 1.88
C ARG A 27 -8.37 6.74 0.59
N TYR A 28 -8.76 6.08 -0.49
CA TYR A 28 -8.07 6.16 -1.76
C TYR A 28 -8.09 7.58 -2.32
N THR A 29 -6.96 8.01 -2.89
CA THR A 29 -6.83 9.31 -3.54
C THR A 29 -6.06 9.15 -4.84
N ASP A 30 -6.37 9.98 -5.84
CA ASP A 30 -5.77 9.84 -7.18
C ASP A 30 -4.27 10.06 -7.23
N ILE A 31 -3.71 10.77 -6.23
CA ILE A 31 -2.27 10.92 -6.08
C ILE A 31 -1.56 9.57 -5.88
N LEU A 32 -2.26 8.53 -5.41
CA LEU A 32 -1.73 7.18 -5.25
C LEU A 32 -1.54 6.45 -6.59
N ASN A 33 -2.22 6.89 -7.67
CA ASN A 33 -2.13 6.27 -8.99
C ASN A 33 -0.70 6.28 -9.57
N LYS A 34 0.17 7.20 -9.09
CA LYS A 34 1.55 7.32 -9.58
C LYS A 34 2.46 6.19 -9.09
N TYR A 35 2.10 5.51 -8.01
CA TYR A 35 2.90 4.47 -7.38
C TYR A 35 2.60 3.08 -7.97
N ASP A 36 3.59 2.19 -7.89
CA ASP A 36 3.44 0.81 -8.35
C ASP A 36 2.76 -0.07 -7.29
N TYR A 37 2.93 0.29 -6.01
CA TYR A 37 2.37 -0.41 -4.86
C TYR A 37 1.64 0.58 -3.94
N ILE A 38 0.59 0.11 -3.29
CA ILE A 38 -0.08 0.81 -2.20
C ILE A 38 -0.05 -0.10 -0.99
N VAL A 39 0.47 0.41 0.10
CA VAL A 39 0.50 -0.26 1.39
C VAL A 39 -0.59 0.39 2.23
N GLY A 40 -1.45 -0.44 2.80
CA GLY A 40 -2.43 -0.01 3.78
C GLY A 40 -2.08 -0.59 5.13
N ASP A 41 -1.83 0.25 6.12
CA ASP A 41 -1.50 -0.17 7.49
C ASP A 41 -2.48 0.45 8.50
N TRP A 42 -2.71 -0.26 9.60
CA TRP A 42 -3.67 0.14 10.62
C TRP A 42 -2.97 0.66 11.87
N GLY A 43 -2.79 1.99 11.94
CA GLY A 43 -2.32 2.68 13.15
C GLY A 43 -3.50 3.19 13.97
N TYR A 44 -3.59 2.80 15.25
CA TYR A 44 -4.68 3.24 16.16
C TYR A 44 -6.10 3.07 15.57
N ASN A 45 -6.35 1.93 14.91
CA ASN A 45 -7.60 1.63 14.18
C ASN A 45 -7.94 2.59 13.03
N GLN A 46 -6.96 3.36 12.54
CA GLN A 46 -7.10 4.20 11.37
C GLN A 46 -6.26 3.65 10.21
N LEU A 47 -6.91 3.45 9.07
CA LEU A 47 -6.24 3.02 7.85
C LEU A 47 -5.42 4.17 7.25
N ARG A 48 -4.11 3.96 7.12
CA ARG A 48 -3.20 4.84 6.41
C ARG A 48 -2.85 4.19 5.08
N LEU A 49 -2.91 4.96 3.99
CA LEU A 49 -2.47 4.49 2.68
C LEU A 49 -1.17 5.20 2.30
N ARG A 50 -0.15 4.41 1.96
CA ARG A 50 1.15 4.90 1.51
C ARG A 50 1.49 4.29 0.17
N GLY A 51 1.97 5.11 -0.75
CA GLY A 51 2.42 4.66 -2.07
C GLY A 51 3.90 4.33 -2.07
N PHE A 52 4.25 3.21 -2.73
CA PHE A 52 5.62 2.76 -2.94
C PHE A 52 5.85 2.45 -4.43
N PHE A 53 7.06 2.67 -4.89
CA PHE A 53 7.52 2.32 -6.22
C PHE A 53 8.19 0.96 -6.22
N ASP A 54 8.16 0.32 -7.38
CA ASP A 54 9.01 -0.83 -7.62
C ASP A 54 10.49 -0.45 -7.52
N ASP A 55 11.34 -1.36 -7.04
CA ASP A 55 12.76 -1.10 -6.83
C ASP A 55 13.49 -0.69 -8.11
N HIS A 56 12.99 -1.13 -9.27
CA HIS A 56 13.52 -0.80 -10.59
C HIS A 56 12.94 0.48 -11.20
N ASN A 57 11.99 1.15 -10.53
CA ASN A 57 11.39 2.37 -11.05
C ASN A 57 12.35 3.55 -10.86
N GLN A 58 12.65 4.27 -11.95
CA GLN A 58 13.54 5.45 -11.93
C GLN A 58 13.03 6.60 -11.05
N LYS A 59 11.72 6.62 -10.74
CA LYS A 59 11.12 7.60 -9.82
C LYS A 59 11.24 7.22 -8.34
N ALA A 60 11.73 6.02 -8.04
CA ALA A 60 11.85 5.53 -6.67
C ALA A 60 13.02 6.21 -5.94
N THR A 61 12.69 6.97 -4.91
CA THR A 61 13.68 7.37 -3.89
C THR A 61 13.83 6.24 -2.86
N TYR A 62 14.90 6.25 -2.07
CA TYR A 62 15.15 5.21 -1.06
C TYR A 62 13.93 4.95 -0.16
N ASP A 63 13.32 6.00 0.40
CA ASP A 63 12.16 5.88 1.31
C ASP A 63 10.83 5.51 0.63
N THR A 64 10.81 5.42 -0.70
CA THR A 64 9.60 5.08 -1.47
C THR A 64 9.74 3.77 -2.21
N LYS A 65 10.81 3.02 -2.01
CA LYS A 65 11.00 1.70 -2.60
C LYS A 65 10.23 0.63 -1.84
N ILE A 66 9.66 -0.34 -2.56
CA ILE A 66 8.96 -1.44 -1.90
C ILE A 66 9.90 -2.30 -1.03
N SER A 67 11.20 -2.35 -1.35
CA SER A 67 12.21 -2.99 -0.51
C SER A 67 12.33 -2.40 0.91
N THR A 68 12.03 -1.12 1.11
CA THR A 68 12.09 -0.47 2.43
C THR A 68 10.77 -0.58 3.22
N LEU A 69 9.80 -1.34 2.69
CA LEU A 69 8.52 -1.57 3.35
C LEU A 69 8.67 -2.12 4.77
N SER A 70 9.57 -3.09 4.98
CA SER A 70 9.78 -3.69 6.30
C SER A 70 10.24 -2.64 7.33
N GLU A 71 11.10 -1.71 6.93
CA GLU A 71 11.59 -0.62 7.77
C GLU A 71 10.45 0.37 8.07
N TYR A 72 9.66 0.73 7.05
CA TYR A 72 8.46 1.55 7.21
C TYR A 72 7.46 0.91 8.21
N LEU A 73 7.17 -0.37 8.07
CA LEU A 73 6.27 -1.05 8.98
C LEU A 73 6.84 -1.08 10.39
N PHE A 74 8.14 -1.36 10.54
CA PHE A 74 8.78 -1.36 11.87
C PHE A 74 8.71 0.02 12.55
N GLU A 75 8.93 1.10 11.82
CA GLU A 75 8.90 2.47 12.36
C GLU A 75 7.49 2.97 12.68
N TYR A 76 6.52 2.69 11.79
CA TYR A 76 5.19 3.32 11.85
C TYR A 76 4.08 2.38 12.32
N CYS A 77 4.23 1.07 12.14
CA CYS A 77 3.23 0.02 12.34
C CYS A 77 3.79 -0.95 13.40
N ASN A 78 3.72 -0.51 14.68
CA ASN A 78 4.13 -1.24 15.89
C ASN A 78 3.86 -2.76 15.83
N PHE A 79 4.59 -3.55 16.62
CA PHE A 79 4.44 -5.01 16.68
C PHE A 79 2.99 -5.48 16.65
N GLY A 80 2.65 -6.21 15.59
CA GLY A 80 1.33 -6.82 15.42
C GLY A 80 0.25 -5.93 14.78
N CYS A 81 0.64 -4.79 14.24
CA CYS A 81 -0.22 -4.00 13.38
C CYS A 81 -0.65 -4.81 12.13
N ALA A 82 -1.92 -4.69 11.77
CA ALA A 82 -2.46 -5.30 10.57
C ALA A 82 -2.09 -4.41 9.37
N TYR A 83 -1.73 -5.03 8.25
CA TYR A 83 -1.46 -4.30 7.02
C TYR A 83 -1.74 -5.17 5.80
N PHE A 84 -1.80 -4.52 4.65
CA PHE A 84 -1.94 -5.16 3.37
C PHE A 84 -1.11 -4.42 2.32
N VAL A 85 -0.73 -5.14 1.26
CA VAL A 85 0.00 -4.59 0.13
C VAL A 85 -0.79 -4.88 -1.13
N LEU A 86 -1.06 -3.82 -1.89
CA LEU A 86 -1.70 -3.86 -3.19
C LEU A 86 -0.66 -3.52 -4.25
N ARG A 87 -0.53 -4.35 -5.28
CA ARG A 87 0.28 -4.07 -6.46
C ARG A 87 -0.60 -3.57 -7.59
N LYS A 88 -0.22 -2.47 -8.23
CA LYS A 88 -0.89 -1.97 -9.43
C LYS A 88 -0.74 -2.96 -10.57
N VAL A 89 -1.86 -3.35 -11.17
CA VAL A 89 -1.87 -4.19 -12.37
C VAL A 89 -1.55 -3.29 -13.56
N LYS A 90 -0.36 -3.47 -14.13
CA LYS A 90 0.02 -2.84 -15.40
C LYS A 90 -0.69 -3.61 -16.52
N LYS A 91 -1.49 -2.91 -17.32
CA LYS A 91 -2.01 -3.44 -18.57
C LYS A 91 -0.93 -3.39 -19.64
#